data_AF-A0A0C9ME75-F1
#
_entry.id   AF-A0A0C9ME75-F1
#
_cell.length_a   1.000
_cell.length_b   1.000
_cell.length_c   1.000
_cell.angle_alpha   90.00
_cell.angle_beta   90.00
_cell.angle_gamma   90.00
#
_symmetry.space_group_name_H-M   'P 1'
#
loop_
_entity.id
_entity.type
_entity.pdbx_description
1 polymer ?
#
loop_
_entity_poly.entity_id
_entity_poly.type
_entity_poly.pdbx_seq_one_letter_code
_entity_poly.pdbx_strand_id
1 'polypeptide(L)'
;MNKLNPKDSLKARKKTTTTLQDLANYLAKRQIEIPLKVVGFILAGYFLRLPVFEHFIFISNQREDGRYEKSPWDVPFLFFYICVFTALRAATMDYVLFPLAKLVNVPKKKYQRFAEQSYSVFYYGIAFGFGVYVMYDSPWWFDTTYFWRDYPVTDYTKSFKYYYLVQFAYWLQQIFVLQIEAPRKDYKELVMHHINTLLLISLSYCCNFTRVGNAVFVCMDLPDTILALAKALNYCLPGIVCNTTFGIMVVSWLYTRVYLFGCIIWSTLTEPDLYVPQFVLHPPSGNWFPYFVKYIIAGLMIGLYFLILFWTLMIFKVIYRILTEPEAKDVRSDDEDETEYITSMEKIEGDHSTPKLTAKDIKAKTQ
;
A
#
# COMPACT_ATOMS: atom_id res chain seq x y z
N MET A 1 38.40 24.73 -9.78
CA MET A 1 37.37 23.71 -9.42
C MET A 1 38.08 22.54 -8.74
N ASN A 2 38.04 22.46 -7.41
CA ASN A 2 38.66 21.37 -6.65
C ASN A 2 37.86 20.08 -6.84
N LYS A 3 38.43 19.10 -7.56
CA LYS A 3 37.89 17.74 -7.65
C LYS A 3 38.10 17.05 -6.30
N LEU A 4 37.01 16.75 -5.60
CA LEU A 4 37.01 15.94 -4.38
C LEU A 4 37.69 14.57 -4.62
N ASN A 5 38.56 14.18 -3.69
CA ASN A 5 39.31 12.92 -3.71
C ASN A 5 38.34 11.71 -3.68
N PRO A 6 38.48 10.71 -4.57
CA PRO A 6 37.62 9.52 -4.62
C PRO A 6 37.51 8.74 -3.30
N LYS A 7 38.53 8.79 -2.43
CA LYS A 7 38.51 8.11 -1.13
C LYS A 7 37.62 8.83 -0.11
N ASP A 8 37.51 10.15 -0.20
CA ASP A 8 36.70 10.96 0.70
C ASP A 8 35.22 10.88 0.32
N SER A 9 34.90 10.76 -0.98
CA SER A 9 33.53 10.50 -1.44
C SER A 9 33.04 9.10 -1.06
N LEU A 10 33.90 8.09 -1.10
CA LEU A 10 33.58 6.73 -0.64
C LEU A 10 33.38 6.65 0.87
N LYS A 11 34.23 7.32 1.67
CA LYS A 11 34.07 7.41 3.12
C LYS A 11 32.80 8.19 3.52
N ALA A 12 32.53 9.31 2.86
CA ALA A 12 31.30 10.08 3.07
C ALA A 12 30.07 9.23 2.74
N ARG A 13 30.05 8.56 1.58
CA ARG A 13 28.96 7.66 1.18
C ARG A 13 28.74 6.55 2.21
N LYS A 14 29.80 5.88 2.66
CA LYS A 14 29.74 4.78 3.65
C LYS A 14 29.28 5.26 5.04
N LYS A 15 29.65 6.48 5.44
CA LYS A 15 29.21 7.12 6.69
C LYS A 15 27.72 7.52 6.63
N THR A 16 27.23 7.99 5.49
CA THR A 16 25.80 8.32 5.31
C THR A 16 24.93 7.05 5.33
N THR A 17 25.39 5.95 4.71
CA THR A 17 24.65 4.68 4.72
C THR A 17 24.51 4.10 6.13
N THR A 18 25.55 4.24 6.96
CA THR A 18 25.53 3.77 8.35
C THR A 18 24.58 4.59 9.21
N THR A 19 24.57 5.93 9.08
CA THR A 19 23.63 6.79 9.82
C THR A 19 22.16 6.55 9.47
N LEU A 20 21.83 6.28 8.20
CA LEU A 20 20.45 5.98 7.80
C LEU A 20 20.00 4.60 8.30
N GLN A 21 20.88 3.61 8.28
CA GLN A 21 20.61 2.29 8.84
C GLN A 21 20.43 2.34 10.36
N ASP A 22 21.23 3.14 11.07
CA ASP A 22 21.11 3.32 12.51
C ASP A 22 19.79 4.01 12.88
N LEU A 23 19.39 5.04 12.13
CA LEU A 23 18.09 5.70 12.28
C LEU A 23 16.94 4.73 12.01
N ALA A 24 17.00 3.95 10.93
CA ALA A 24 15.98 2.95 10.60
C ALA A 24 15.86 1.89 11.71
N ASN A 25 17.00 1.40 12.22
CA ASN A 25 17.04 0.45 13.33
C ASN A 25 16.47 1.05 14.64
N TYR A 26 16.75 2.33 14.91
CA TYR A 26 16.20 3.04 16.06
C TYR A 26 14.68 3.21 15.96
N LEU A 27 14.19 3.65 14.81
CA LEU A 27 12.76 3.81 14.54
C LEU A 27 12.02 2.46 14.60
N ALA A 28 12.60 1.39 14.03
CA ALA A 28 12.04 0.04 14.11
C ALA A 28 11.88 -0.43 15.56
N LYS A 29 12.89 -0.19 16.42
CA LYS A 29 12.85 -0.57 17.84
C LYS A 29 11.81 0.22 18.65
N ARG A 30 11.46 1.44 18.21
CA ARG A 30 10.50 2.32 18.89
C ARG A 30 9.25 2.61 18.05
N GLN A 31 8.90 1.69 17.16
CA GLN A 31 7.79 1.84 16.21
C GLN A 31 6.41 2.04 16.88
N ILE A 32 6.26 1.67 18.15
CA ILE A 32 5.05 1.91 18.95
C ILE A 32 5.16 3.24 19.71
N GLU A 33 6.25 3.41 20.44
CA GLU A 33 6.40 4.51 21.41
C GLU A 33 6.45 5.88 20.75
N ILE A 34 7.21 6.04 19.65
CA ILE A 34 7.37 7.35 19.00
C ILE A 34 6.05 7.80 18.36
N PRO A 35 5.39 6.99 17.51
CA PRO A 35 4.13 7.43 16.90
C PRO A 35 3.03 7.66 17.92
N LEU A 36 2.92 6.83 18.98
CA LEU A 36 1.94 7.06 20.04
C LEU A 36 2.19 8.36 20.82
N LYS A 37 3.45 8.74 21.08
CA LYS A 37 3.76 10.03 21.71
C LYS A 37 3.36 11.20 20.83
N VAL A 38 3.60 11.11 19.52
CA VAL A 38 3.20 12.15 18.55
C VAL A 38 1.68 12.25 18.48
N VAL A 39 0.99 11.12 18.33
CA VAL A 39 -0.48 11.07 18.32
C VAL A 39 -1.05 11.62 19.63
N GLY A 40 -0.50 11.20 20.78
CA GLY A 40 -0.92 11.67 22.10
C GLY A 40 -0.71 13.18 22.29
N PHE A 41 0.42 13.72 21.83
CA PHE A 41 0.68 15.16 21.85
C PHE A 41 -0.33 15.93 20.99
N ILE A 42 -0.63 15.43 19.79
CA ILE A 42 -1.59 16.06 18.89
C ILE A 42 -3.01 16.04 19.47
N LEU A 43 -3.44 14.89 19.99
CA LEU A 43 -4.73 14.74 20.65
C LEU A 43 -4.83 15.62 21.90
N ALA A 44 -3.77 15.71 22.71
CA ALA A 44 -3.75 16.61 23.86
C ALA A 44 -3.92 18.07 23.44
N GLY A 45 -3.20 18.51 22.40
CA GLY A 45 -3.37 19.85 21.84
C GLY A 45 -4.80 20.13 21.35
N TYR A 46 -5.43 19.15 20.70
CA TYR A 46 -6.83 19.23 20.29
C TYR A 46 -7.80 19.35 21.49
N PHE A 47 -7.66 18.50 22.51
CA PHE A 47 -8.52 18.54 23.70
C PHE A 47 -8.31 19.80 24.54
N LEU A 48 -7.11 20.39 24.51
CA LEU A 48 -6.82 21.71 25.08
C LEU A 48 -7.35 22.87 24.23
N ARG A 49 -8.07 22.58 23.13
CA ARG A 49 -8.67 23.56 22.19
C ARG A 49 -7.65 24.50 21.56
N LEU A 50 -6.44 24.02 21.30
CA LEU A 50 -5.44 24.77 20.54
C LEU A 50 -5.78 24.70 19.04
N PRO A 51 -5.91 25.83 18.33
CA PRO A 51 -6.56 25.90 17.01
C PRO A 51 -5.84 25.11 15.92
N VAL A 52 -4.53 24.92 16.03
CA VAL A 52 -3.72 24.26 14.98
C VAL A 52 -3.91 22.74 14.95
N PHE A 53 -4.29 22.12 16.07
CA PHE A 53 -4.29 20.66 16.20
C PHE A 53 -5.47 19.98 15.52
N GLU A 54 -6.57 20.69 15.30
CA GLU A 54 -7.73 20.18 14.57
C GLU A 54 -7.35 19.78 13.14
N HIS A 55 -6.49 20.56 12.50
CA HIS A 55 -6.02 20.34 11.12
C HIS A 55 -5.18 19.07 10.94
N PHE A 56 -4.65 18.49 12.03
CA PHE A 56 -3.98 17.18 11.97
C PHE A 56 -4.99 16.03 11.95
N ILE A 57 -6.15 16.20 12.59
CA ILE A 57 -7.10 15.12 12.84
C ILE A 57 -8.19 15.08 11.76
N PHE A 58 -8.67 16.24 11.34
CA PHE A 58 -9.80 16.36 10.41
C PHE A 58 -9.40 17.03 9.10
N ILE A 59 -10.04 16.61 8.01
CA ILE A 59 -9.86 17.25 6.70
C ILE A 59 -10.31 18.73 6.78
N SER A 60 -9.52 19.59 6.14
CA SER A 60 -9.70 21.04 6.19
C SER A 60 -10.24 21.61 4.88
N ASN A 61 -10.54 22.92 4.86
CA ASN A 61 -11.03 23.69 3.72
C ASN A 61 -12.42 23.24 3.22
N GLN A 62 -13.39 23.29 4.14
CA GLN A 62 -14.81 23.09 3.83
C GLN A 62 -15.42 24.38 3.27
N ARG A 63 -16.14 24.26 2.17
CA ARG A 63 -16.93 25.33 1.54
C ARG A 63 -18.29 25.46 2.22
N GLU A 64 -18.97 26.57 1.93
CA GLU A 64 -20.32 26.84 2.44
C GLU A 64 -21.37 25.80 2.01
N ASP A 65 -21.19 25.17 0.83
CA ASP A 65 -22.05 24.10 0.31
C ASP A 65 -21.77 22.73 0.95
N GLY A 66 -20.83 22.65 1.88
CA GLY A 66 -20.43 21.44 2.58
C GLY A 66 -19.41 20.56 1.83
N ARG A 67 -18.99 20.94 0.62
CA ARG A 67 -17.91 20.26 -0.12
C ARG A 67 -16.54 20.71 0.37
N TYR A 68 -15.51 19.96 0.01
CA TYR A 68 -14.13 20.21 0.47
C TYR A 68 -13.20 20.43 -0.71
N GLU A 69 -12.30 21.39 -0.56
CA GLU A 69 -11.22 21.63 -1.53
C GLU A 69 -9.87 21.23 -0.93
N LYS A 70 -8.81 21.24 -1.74
CA LYS A 70 -7.45 20.98 -1.23
C LYS A 70 -7.00 22.08 -0.28
N SER A 71 -6.10 21.74 0.63
CA SER A 71 -5.57 22.67 1.63
C SER A 71 -4.11 22.36 1.94
N PRO A 72 -3.27 23.37 2.25
CA PRO A 72 -1.96 23.12 2.86
C PRO A 72 -2.05 22.29 4.15
N TRP A 73 -3.18 22.36 4.86
CA TRP A 73 -3.46 21.56 6.05
C TRP A 73 -3.61 20.06 5.77
N ASP A 74 -3.75 19.66 4.51
CA ASP A 74 -3.75 18.24 4.15
C ASP A 74 -2.37 17.59 4.43
N VAL A 75 -1.27 18.35 4.45
CA VAL A 75 0.07 17.81 4.78
C VAL A 75 0.19 17.42 6.27
N PRO A 76 -0.14 18.30 7.24
CA PRO A 76 -0.28 17.92 8.64
C PRO A 76 -1.22 16.72 8.87
N PHE A 77 -2.34 16.67 8.14
CA PHE A 77 -3.27 15.54 8.18
C PHE A 77 -2.58 14.22 7.76
N LEU A 78 -1.85 14.21 6.63
CA LEU A 78 -1.09 13.04 6.19
C LEU A 78 -0.06 12.61 7.25
N PHE A 79 0.66 13.57 7.84
CA PHE A 79 1.65 13.27 8.88
C PHE A 79 1.02 12.60 10.12
N PHE A 80 -0.13 13.11 10.58
CA PHE A 80 -0.85 12.53 11.69
C PHE A 80 -1.28 11.09 11.38
N TYR A 81 -1.90 10.86 10.22
CA TYR A 81 -2.36 9.51 9.85
C TYR A 81 -1.23 8.53 9.58
N ILE A 82 -0.05 8.97 9.13
CA ILE A 82 1.16 8.11 9.08
C ILE A 82 1.50 7.60 10.49
N CYS A 83 1.47 8.48 11.50
CA CYS A 83 1.74 8.11 12.88
C CYS A 83 0.65 7.16 13.42
N VAL A 84 -0.62 7.47 13.15
CA VAL A 84 -1.76 6.62 13.52
C VAL A 84 -1.61 5.22 12.91
N PHE A 85 -1.34 5.10 11.62
CA PHE A 85 -1.18 3.78 10.96
C PHE A 85 0.02 3.00 11.49
N THR A 86 1.12 3.68 11.81
CA THR A 86 2.29 3.01 12.40
C THR A 86 1.98 2.45 13.79
N ALA A 87 1.31 3.24 14.64
CA ALA A 87 0.87 2.78 15.95
C ALA A 87 -0.20 1.68 15.86
N LEU A 88 -1.21 1.87 15.00
CA LEU A 88 -2.32 0.93 14.79
C LEU A 88 -1.84 -0.42 14.28
N ARG A 89 -0.90 -0.43 13.34
CA ARG A 89 -0.29 -1.67 12.83
C ARG A 89 0.38 -2.44 13.96
N ALA A 90 1.25 -1.78 14.71
CA ALA A 90 1.99 -2.44 15.78
C ALA A 90 1.06 -2.91 16.91
N ALA A 91 0.09 -2.09 17.32
CA ALA A 91 -0.90 -2.48 18.33
C ALA A 91 -1.77 -3.65 17.86
N THR A 92 -2.26 -3.62 16.61
CA THR A 92 -3.06 -4.71 16.05
C THR A 92 -2.24 -6.00 15.98
N MET A 93 -0.98 -5.94 15.55
CA MET A 93 -0.11 -7.11 15.52
C MET A 93 0.12 -7.70 16.93
N ASP A 94 0.50 -6.85 17.89
CA ASP A 94 0.87 -7.29 19.24
C ASP A 94 -0.32 -7.80 20.07
N TYR A 95 -1.44 -7.07 20.03
CA TYR A 95 -2.57 -7.31 20.92
C TYR A 95 -3.70 -8.11 20.29
N VAL A 96 -3.76 -8.23 18.96
CA VAL A 96 -4.83 -8.95 18.26
C VAL A 96 -4.29 -10.14 17.47
N LEU A 97 -3.33 -9.90 16.57
CA LEU A 97 -2.93 -10.91 15.58
C LEU A 97 -1.98 -11.97 16.14
N PHE A 98 -1.05 -11.64 17.04
CA PHE A 98 -0.24 -12.66 17.71
C PHE A 98 -1.04 -13.56 18.65
N PRO A 99 -1.99 -13.04 19.46
CA PRO A 99 -2.93 -13.88 20.19
C PRO A 99 -3.78 -14.75 19.26
N LEU A 100 -4.29 -14.19 18.15
CA LEU A 100 -5.05 -14.94 17.16
C LEU A 100 -4.21 -16.07 16.55
N ALA A 101 -2.95 -15.81 16.19
CA ALA A 101 -2.04 -16.81 15.64
C ALA A 101 -1.85 -18.01 16.59
N LYS A 102 -1.83 -17.77 17.91
CA LYS A 102 -1.80 -18.83 18.92
C LYS A 102 -3.11 -19.61 18.96
N LEU A 103 -4.25 -18.91 18.92
CA LEU A 103 -5.59 -19.51 18.96
C LEU A 103 -5.84 -20.43 17.76
N VAL A 104 -5.38 -20.03 16.57
CA VAL A 104 -5.52 -20.81 15.33
C VAL A 104 -4.33 -21.74 15.06
N ASN A 105 -3.52 -22.05 16.09
CA ASN A 105 -2.42 -23.02 16.05
C ASN A 105 -1.36 -22.78 14.94
N VAL A 106 -1.09 -21.54 14.55
CA VAL A 106 -0.01 -21.23 13.61
C VAL A 106 1.34 -21.66 14.21
N PRO A 107 2.28 -22.19 13.43
CA PRO A 107 3.62 -22.47 13.93
C PRO A 107 4.31 -21.21 14.45
N LYS A 108 4.93 -21.25 15.65
CA LYS A 108 5.56 -20.07 16.29
C LYS A 108 6.56 -19.34 15.38
N LYS A 109 7.28 -20.06 14.52
CA LYS A 109 8.25 -19.49 13.56
C LYS A 109 7.57 -18.62 12.48
N LYS A 110 6.26 -18.80 12.25
CA LYS A 110 5.48 -18.12 11.21
C LYS A 110 4.53 -17.04 11.78
N TYR A 111 4.48 -16.83 13.10
CA TYR A 111 3.64 -15.79 13.75
C TYR A 111 3.80 -14.41 13.14
N GLN A 112 5.05 -13.97 12.91
CA GLN A 112 5.34 -12.67 12.30
C GLN A 112 4.68 -12.54 10.93
N ARG A 113 4.91 -13.52 10.05
CA ARG A 113 4.37 -13.52 8.68
C ARG A 113 2.84 -13.60 8.67
N PHE A 114 2.26 -14.46 9.50
CA PHE A 114 0.81 -14.55 9.64
C PHE A 114 0.21 -13.20 10.07
N ALA A 115 0.81 -12.52 11.06
CA ALA A 115 0.34 -11.23 11.53
C ALA A 115 0.51 -10.12 10.46
N GLU A 116 1.61 -10.10 9.71
CA GLU A 116 1.83 -9.17 8.59
C GLU A 116 0.75 -9.33 7.49
N GLN A 117 0.46 -10.57 7.09
CA GLN A 117 -0.56 -10.86 6.09
C GLN A 117 -1.97 -10.56 6.62
N SER A 118 -2.27 -10.96 7.86
CA SER A 118 -3.59 -10.71 8.46
C SER A 118 -3.86 -9.22 8.63
N TYR A 119 -2.86 -8.41 9.02
CA TYR A 119 -3.00 -6.95 9.06
C TYR A 119 -3.34 -6.38 7.68
N SER A 120 -2.67 -6.88 6.64
CA SER A 120 -2.91 -6.49 5.24
C SER A 120 -4.34 -6.82 4.81
N VAL A 121 -4.90 -7.97 5.21
CA VAL A 121 -6.31 -8.32 4.95
C VAL A 121 -7.26 -7.27 5.53
N PHE A 122 -7.08 -6.88 6.79
CA PHE A 122 -7.94 -5.89 7.41
C PHE A 122 -7.83 -4.53 6.74
N TYR A 123 -6.61 -4.06 6.50
CA TYR A 123 -6.42 -2.75 5.88
C TYR A 123 -6.98 -2.70 4.46
N TYR A 124 -6.52 -3.58 3.56
CA TYR A 124 -6.94 -3.57 2.16
C TYR A 124 -8.42 -3.89 2.01
N GLY A 125 -8.98 -4.77 2.86
CA GLY A 125 -10.41 -5.07 2.84
C GLY A 125 -11.28 -3.86 3.20
N ILE A 126 -10.91 -3.12 4.25
CA ILE A 126 -11.59 -1.88 4.65
C ILE A 126 -11.41 -0.80 3.58
N ALA A 127 -10.19 -0.63 3.05
CA ALA A 127 -9.89 0.34 2.01
C ALA A 127 -10.65 0.05 0.71
N PHE A 128 -10.70 -1.20 0.28
CA PHE A 128 -11.48 -1.64 -0.88
C PHE A 128 -12.97 -1.37 -0.66
N GLY A 129 -13.53 -1.78 0.48
CA GLY A 129 -14.95 -1.55 0.81
C GLY A 129 -15.31 -0.06 0.83
N PHE A 130 -14.47 0.78 1.43
CA PHE A 130 -14.70 2.23 1.45
C PHE A 130 -14.52 2.86 0.07
N GLY A 131 -13.53 2.43 -0.71
CA GLY A 131 -13.34 2.85 -2.08
C GLY A 131 -14.55 2.53 -2.95
N VAL A 132 -15.07 1.30 -2.82
CA VAL A 132 -16.30 0.89 -3.50
C VAL A 132 -17.48 1.76 -3.09
N TYR A 133 -17.68 1.99 -1.79
CA TYR A 133 -18.75 2.87 -1.29
C TYR A 133 -18.66 4.28 -1.87
N VAL A 134 -17.47 4.87 -1.93
CA VAL A 134 -17.25 6.20 -2.49
C VAL A 134 -17.49 6.23 -4.00
N MET A 135 -17.19 5.13 -4.69
CA MET A 135 -17.31 5.04 -6.14
C MET A 135 -18.73 4.61 -6.58
N TYR A 136 -19.53 3.94 -5.74
CA TYR A 136 -20.78 3.27 -6.13
C TYR A 136 -21.80 4.18 -6.83
N ASP A 137 -22.07 5.37 -6.25
CA ASP A 137 -22.98 6.36 -6.83
C ASP A 137 -22.27 7.37 -7.74
N SER A 138 -21.02 7.09 -8.10
CA SER A 138 -20.23 8.01 -8.92
C SER A 138 -20.45 7.77 -10.42
N PRO A 139 -20.46 8.83 -11.25
CA PRO A 139 -20.56 8.68 -12.70
C PRO A 139 -19.44 7.85 -13.33
N TRP A 140 -18.28 7.77 -12.67
CA TRP A 140 -17.09 7.10 -13.20
C TRP A 140 -16.96 5.63 -12.79
N TRP A 141 -17.96 5.05 -12.12
CA TRP A 141 -17.93 3.66 -11.67
C TRP A 141 -17.83 2.66 -12.84
N PHE A 142 -18.59 2.88 -13.92
CA PHE A 142 -18.56 2.04 -15.14
C PHE A 142 -18.33 2.83 -16.44
N ASP A 143 -18.03 4.13 -16.34
CA ASP A 143 -17.80 4.99 -17.50
C ASP A 143 -16.52 5.82 -17.28
N THR A 144 -15.46 5.41 -17.98
CA THR A 144 -14.14 6.05 -17.92
C THR A 144 -14.15 7.49 -18.41
N THR A 145 -15.13 7.90 -19.22
CA THR A 145 -15.19 9.26 -19.76
C THR A 145 -15.35 10.31 -18.65
N TYR A 146 -16.02 9.95 -17.54
CA TYR A 146 -16.17 10.81 -16.37
C TYR A 146 -14.90 11.00 -15.54
N PHE A 147 -13.81 10.28 -15.86
CA PHE A 147 -12.50 10.63 -15.34
C PHE A 147 -12.03 12.00 -15.82
N TRP A 148 -12.45 12.40 -17.02
CA TRP A 148 -11.92 13.57 -17.74
C TRP A 148 -12.96 14.67 -17.94
N ARG A 149 -14.25 14.33 -17.98
CA ARG A 149 -15.34 15.32 -18.01
C ARG A 149 -15.28 16.22 -16.79
N ASP A 150 -15.60 17.49 -17.01
CA ASP A 150 -15.61 18.55 -16.00
C ASP A 150 -14.24 18.82 -15.37
N TYR A 151 -13.15 18.34 -15.98
CA TYR A 151 -11.81 18.68 -15.53
C TYR A 151 -11.58 20.20 -15.69
N PRO A 152 -11.05 20.90 -14.66
CA PRO A 152 -10.59 20.37 -13.38
C PRO A 152 -11.68 20.26 -12.31
N VAL A 153 -11.75 19.10 -11.66
CA VAL A 153 -12.63 18.86 -10.50
C VAL A 153 -11.84 19.15 -9.22
N THR A 154 -12.16 20.27 -8.57
CA THR A 154 -11.37 20.80 -7.43
C THR A 154 -12.02 20.58 -6.07
N ASP A 155 -13.27 20.13 -6.07
CA ASP A 155 -14.11 19.95 -4.90
C ASP A 155 -14.54 18.49 -4.70
N TYR A 156 -14.61 18.07 -3.44
CA TYR A 156 -14.82 16.68 -3.04
C TYR A 156 -15.98 16.59 -2.04
N THR A 157 -16.69 15.47 -2.07
CA THR A 157 -17.52 15.10 -0.92
C THR A 157 -16.62 14.80 0.29
N LYS A 158 -17.17 14.95 1.50
CA LYS A 158 -16.45 14.67 2.74
C LYS A 158 -15.82 13.27 2.74
N SER A 159 -16.62 12.25 2.39
CA SER A 159 -16.19 10.85 2.33
C SER A 159 -15.08 10.62 1.32
N PHE A 160 -15.20 11.22 0.12
CA PHE A 160 -14.19 11.09 -0.92
C PHE A 160 -12.84 11.68 -0.49
N LYS A 161 -12.84 12.89 0.10
CA LYS A 161 -11.59 13.53 0.56
C LYS A 161 -10.92 12.73 1.68
N TYR A 162 -11.70 12.23 2.66
CA TYR A 162 -11.17 11.34 3.70
C TYR A 162 -10.58 10.07 3.09
N TYR A 163 -11.32 9.36 2.25
CA TYR A 163 -10.86 8.14 1.59
C TYR A 163 -9.51 8.36 0.90
N TYR A 164 -9.42 9.41 0.09
CA TYR A 164 -8.23 9.66 -0.71
C TYR A 164 -7.01 10.04 0.15
N LEU A 165 -7.17 10.95 1.12
CA LEU A 165 -6.04 11.37 1.97
C LEU A 165 -5.61 10.28 2.94
N VAL A 166 -6.54 9.47 3.47
CA VAL A 166 -6.21 8.35 4.35
C VAL A 166 -5.46 7.26 3.58
N GLN A 167 -5.88 6.91 2.36
CA GLN A 167 -5.14 6.02 1.47
C GLN A 167 -3.72 6.56 1.21
N PHE A 168 -3.60 7.85 0.90
CA PHE A 168 -2.29 8.47 0.67
C PHE A 168 -1.39 8.39 1.91
N ALA A 169 -1.92 8.69 3.10
CA ALA A 169 -1.18 8.57 4.35
C ALA A 169 -0.71 7.13 4.62
N TYR A 170 -1.55 6.13 4.33
CA TYR A 170 -1.15 4.73 4.46
C TYR A 170 -0.02 4.35 3.50
N TRP A 171 -0.11 4.74 2.23
CA TRP A 171 0.95 4.45 1.26
C TRP A 171 2.27 5.14 1.62
N LEU A 172 2.22 6.36 2.19
CA LEU A 172 3.40 7.00 2.77
C LEU A 172 3.93 6.22 3.98
N GLN A 173 3.04 5.69 4.83
CA GLN A 173 3.40 4.87 5.97
C GLN A 173 4.09 3.55 5.55
N GLN A 174 3.70 2.96 4.41
CA GLN A 174 4.31 1.73 3.89
C GLN A 174 5.81 1.88 3.55
N ILE A 175 6.31 3.11 3.31
CA ILE A 175 7.76 3.35 3.16
C ILE A 175 8.50 2.88 4.42
N PHE A 176 7.99 3.19 5.61
CA PHE A 176 8.59 2.78 6.86
C PHE A 176 8.49 1.27 7.06
N VAL A 177 7.33 0.68 6.73
CA VAL A 177 7.12 -0.78 6.82
C VAL A 177 8.12 -1.54 5.97
N LEU A 178 8.34 -1.08 4.73
CA LEU A 178 9.30 -1.68 3.80
C LEU A 178 10.74 -1.72 4.35
N GLN A 179 11.13 -0.76 5.19
CA GLN A 179 12.46 -0.72 5.81
C GLN A 179 12.57 -1.61 7.06
N ILE A 180 11.44 -1.93 7.69
CA ILE A 180 11.39 -2.69 8.95
C ILE A 180 11.18 -4.19 8.65
N GLU A 181 10.37 -4.52 7.65
CA GLU A 181 10.12 -5.89 7.24
C GLU A 181 11.36 -6.53 6.61
N ALA A 182 11.50 -7.84 6.78
CA ALA A 182 12.60 -8.59 6.16
C ALA A 182 12.50 -8.47 4.63
N PRO A 183 13.57 -8.03 3.94
CA PRO A 183 13.58 -7.86 2.50
C PRO A 183 13.20 -9.16 1.77
N ARG A 184 12.37 -9.00 0.74
CA ARG A 184 11.92 -10.08 -0.14
C ARG A 184 12.85 -10.21 -1.36
N LYS A 185 12.80 -11.32 -2.12
CA LYS A 185 13.58 -11.50 -3.36
C LYS A 185 13.22 -10.46 -4.43
N ASP A 186 11.96 -10.04 -4.47
CA ASP A 186 11.43 -9.01 -5.35
C ASP A 186 11.49 -7.60 -4.70
N TYR A 187 12.36 -7.41 -3.70
CA TYR A 187 12.48 -6.14 -2.97
C TYR A 187 12.74 -4.94 -3.91
N LYS A 188 13.52 -5.13 -4.99
CA LYS A 188 13.79 -4.03 -5.93
C LYS A 188 12.53 -3.64 -6.69
N GLU A 189 11.79 -4.64 -7.15
CA GLU A 189 10.52 -4.50 -7.85
C GLU A 189 9.48 -3.85 -6.93
N LEU A 190 9.42 -4.25 -5.67
CA LEU A 190 8.55 -3.67 -4.64
C LEU A 190 8.92 -2.22 -4.30
N VAL A 191 10.21 -1.89 -4.22
CA VAL A 191 10.68 -0.50 -4.05
C VAL A 191 10.31 0.35 -5.27
N MET A 192 10.55 -0.15 -6.49
CA MET A 192 10.17 0.54 -7.73
C MET A 192 8.65 0.76 -7.79
N HIS A 193 7.87 -0.24 -7.39
CA HIS A 193 6.43 -0.12 -7.23
C HIS A 193 6.06 0.99 -6.26
N HIS A 194 6.62 1.01 -5.04
CA HIS A 194 6.29 2.06 -4.07
C HIS A 194 6.64 3.46 -4.55
N ILE A 195 7.80 3.64 -5.18
CA ILE A 195 8.18 4.93 -5.78
C ILE A 195 7.13 5.34 -6.81
N ASN A 196 6.78 4.44 -7.73
CA ASN A 196 5.85 4.72 -8.80
C ASN A 196 4.43 5.01 -8.28
N THR A 197 3.92 4.17 -7.38
CA THR A 197 2.61 4.32 -6.76
C THR A 197 2.51 5.64 -5.98
N LEU A 198 3.53 6.02 -5.20
CA LEU A 198 3.53 7.29 -4.49
C LEU A 198 3.59 8.50 -5.43
N LEU A 199 4.32 8.42 -6.54
CA LEU A 199 4.31 9.45 -7.56
C LEU A 199 2.94 9.56 -8.22
N LEU A 200 2.29 8.43 -8.55
CA LEU A 200 0.95 8.40 -9.11
C LEU A 200 -0.09 8.99 -8.16
N ILE A 201 -0.08 8.62 -6.88
CA ILE A 201 -1.01 9.17 -5.87
C ILE A 201 -0.76 10.67 -5.70
N SER A 202 0.50 11.09 -5.58
CA SER A 202 0.87 12.50 -5.41
C SER A 202 0.43 13.35 -6.60
N LEU A 203 0.73 12.90 -7.83
CA LEU A 203 0.34 13.60 -9.06
C LEU A 203 -1.17 13.56 -9.27
N SER A 204 -1.84 12.45 -8.97
CA SER A 204 -3.28 12.34 -9.07
C SER A 204 -3.97 13.33 -8.13
N TYR A 205 -3.49 13.45 -6.88
CA TYR A 205 -3.99 14.45 -5.95
C TYR A 205 -3.65 15.86 -6.42
N CYS A 206 -2.38 16.19 -6.70
CA CYS A 206 -1.94 17.53 -7.09
C CYS A 206 -2.64 18.03 -8.36
N CYS A 207 -2.78 17.17 -9.37
CA CYS A 207 -3.30 17.54 -10.68
C CYS A 207 -4.81 17.36 -10.86
N ASN A 208 -5.59 17.03 -9.81
CA ASN A 208 -7.05 16.82 -9.89
C ASN A 208 -7.48 15.57 -10.68
N PHE A 209 -6.68 14.52 -10.72
CA PHE A 209 -7.05 13.24 -11.34
C PHE A 209 -7.60 12.24 -10.31
N THR A 210 -8.24 12.73 -9.25
CA THR A 210 -8.62 11.91 -8.11
C THR A 210 -9.70 10.87 -8.44
N ARG A 211 -10.56 11.14 -9.45
CA ARG A 211 -11.52 10.15 -9.98
C ARG A 211 -10.80 8.93 -10.57
N VAL A 212 -9.77 9.15 -11.40
CA VAL A 212 -8.87 8.09 -11.90
C VAL A 212 -8.19 7.38 -10.73
N GLY A 213 -7.65 8.16 -9.78
CA GLY A 213 -6.97 7.60 -8.60
C GLY A 213 -7.87 6.69 -7.76
N ASN A 214 -9.14 7.05 -7.58
CA ASN A 214 -10.13 6.22 -6.89
C ASN A 214 -10.32 4.87 -7.61
N ALA A 215 -10.56 4.90 -8.93
CA ALA A 215 -10.72 3.68 -9.73
C ALA A 215 -9.46 2.79 -9.66
N VAL A 216 -8.27 3.39 -9.71
CA VAL A 216 -6.99 2.67 -9.54
C VAL A 216 -6.90 2.04 -8.16
N PHE A 217 -7.17 2.77 -7.07
CA PHE A 217 -7.14 2.19 -5.72
C PHE A 217 -8.06 0.98 -5.59
N VAL A 218 -9.32 1.09 -6.03
CA VAL A 218 -10.29 -0.01 -5.98
C VAL A 218 -9.80 -1.23 -6.78
N CYS A 219 -9.22 -1.03 -7.97
CA CYS A 219 -8.67 -2.12 -8.78
C CYS A 219 -7.47 -2.80 -8.11
N MET A 220 -6.65 -2.05 -7.37
CA MET A 220 -5.46 -2.58 -6.71
C MET A 220 -5.79 -3.29 -5.40
N ASP A 221 -6.69 -2.75 -4.57
CA ASP A 221 -6.90 -3.21 -3.19
C ASP A 221 -7.63 -4.58 -3.11
N LEU A 222 -8.53 -4.88 -4.06
CA LEU A 222 -9.27 -6.16 -4.06
C LEU A 222 -8.34 -7.39 -4.13
N PRO A 223 -7.51 -7.56 -5.17
CA PRO A 223 -6.63 -8.73 -5.25
C PRO A 223 -5.59 -8.76 -4.12
N ASP A 224 -5.14 -7.62 -3.59
CA ASP A 224 -4.21 -7.57 -2.46
C ASP A 224 -4.87 -8.11 -1.17
N THR A 225 -6.14 -7.76 -0.95
CA THR A 225 -6.94 -8.32 0.17
C THR A 225 -7.02 -9.84 0.07
N ILE A 226 -7.39 -10.37 -1.11
CA ILE A 226 -7.58 -11.80 -1.31
C ILE A 226 -6.24 -12.55 -1.29
N LEU A 227 -5.16 -11.94 -1.81
CA LEU A 227 -3.82 -12.50 -1.76
C LEU A 227 -3.30 -12.59 -0.31
N ALA A 228 -3.45 -11.53 0.46
CA ALA A 228 -3.09 -11.53 1.88
C ALA A 228 -3.90 -12.57 2.66
N LEU A 229 -5.19 -12.73 2.32
CA LEU A 229 -6.05 -13.74 2.92
C LEU A 229 -5.60 -15.16 2.57
N ALA A 230 -5.29 -15.44 1.31
CA ALA A 230 -4.77 -16.74 0.87
C ALA A 230 -3.47 -17.08 1.62
N LYS A 231 -2.54 -16.12 1.75
CA LYS A 231 -1.30 -16.31 2.52
C LYS A 231 -1.55 -16.54 4.01
N ALA A 232 -2.47 -15.80 4.62
CA ALA A 232 -2.81 -15.97 6.04
C ALA A 232 -3.45 -17.35 6.30
N LEU A 233 -4.39 -17.76 5.44
CA LEU A 233 -5.04 -19.08 5.48
C LEU A 233 -4.03 -20.20 5.30
N ASN A 234 -3.02 -20.02 4.46
CA ASN A 234 -1.98 -21.03 4.28
C ASN A 234 -1.22 -21.36 5.58
N TYR A 235 -1.13 -20.43 6.55
CA TYR A 235 -0.44 -20.68 7.82
C TYR A 235 -1.31 -21.35 8.89
N CYS A 236 -2.64 -21.29 8.78
CA CYS A 236 -3.55 -21.77 9.84
C CYS A 236 -4.59 -22.80 9.37
N LEU A 237 -4.93 -22.79 8.09
CA LEU A 237 -5.90 -23.68 7.46
C LEU A 237 -5.44 -24.06 6.04
N PRO A 238 -4.25 -24.71 5.89
CA PRO A 238 -3.82 -25.21 4.60
C PRO A 238 -4.83 -26.25 4.12
N GLY A 239 -5.31 -26.13 2.90
CA GLY A 239 -6.43 -26.98 2.50
C GLY A 239 -7.11 -26.54 1.22
N ILE A 240 -8.29 -27.11 1.01
CA ILE A 240 -9.21 -26.69 -0.04
C ILE A 240 -9.57 -25.21 0.10
N VAL A 241 -9.77 -24.70 1.32
CA VAL A 241 -10.14 -23.29 1.57
C VAL A 241 -9.04 -22.34 1.10
N CYS A 242 -7.78 -22.60 1.45
CA CYS A 242 -6.63 -21.84 0.97
C CYS A 242 -6.52 -21.88 -0.57
N ASN A 243 -6.61 -23.08 -1.17
CA ASN A 243 -6.50 -23.27 -2.61
C ASN A 243 -7.64 -22.57 -3.39
N THR A 244 -8.86 -22.65 -2.88
CA THR A 244 -10.02 -21.93 -3.46
C THR A 244 -9.82 -20.42 -3.35
N THR A 245 -9.36 -19.92 -2.21
CA THR A 245 -9.06 -18.48 -2.01
C THR A 245 -7.96 -18.02 -2.98
N PHE A 246 -6.93 -18.82 -3.19
CA PHE A 246 -5.89 -18.55 -4.20
C PHE A 246 -6.49 -18.52 -5.62
N GLY A 247 -7.39 -19.43 -5.97
CA GLY A 247 -8.09 -19.40 -7.26
C GLY A 247 -8.91 -18.11 -7.46
N ILE A 248 -9.65 -17.69 -6.43
CA ILE A 248 -10.40 -16.41 -6.45
C ILE A 248 -9.43 -15.23 -6.60
N MET A 249 -8.29 -15.27 -5.91
CA MET A 249 -7.25 -14.25 -6.02
C MET A 249 -6.77 -14.12 -7.47
N VAL A 250 -6.48 -15.23 -8.16
CA VAL A 250 -6.04 -15.21 -9.57
C VAL A 250 -7.09 -14.57 -10.48
N VAL A 251 -8.37 -14.94 -10.34
CA VAL A 251 -9.45 -14.36 -11.15
C VAL A 251 -9.58 -12.86 -10.89
N SER A 252 -9.58 -12.46 -9.61
CA SER A 252 -9.65 -11.04 -9.24
C SER A 252 -8.46 -10.24 -9.78
N TRP A 253 -7.24 -10.80 -9.71
CA TRP A 253 -6.02 -10.18 -10.20
C TRP A 253 -6.06 -9.93 -11.71
N LEU A 254 -6.43 -10.95 -12.49
CA LEU A 254 -6.53 -10.82 -13.94
C LEU A 254 -7.60 -9.81 -14.35
N TYR A 255 -8.75 -9.82 -13.67
CA TYR A 255 -9.83 -8.90 -13.99
C TYR A 255 -9.48 -7.45 -13.61
N THR A 256 -9.05 -7.19 -12.37
CA THR A 256 -8.87 -5.80 -11.91
C THR A 256 -7.52 -5.20 -12.31
N ARG A 257 -6.42 -5.97 -12.24
CA ARG A 257 -5.07 -5.43 -12.48
C ARG A 257 -4.58 -5.57 -13.91
N VAL A 258 -5.05 -6.58 -14.64
CA VAL A 258 -4.68 -6.74 -16.06
C VAL A 258 -5.72 -6.06 -16.95
N TYR A 259 -6.98 -6.50 -16.87
CA TYR A 259 -8.03 -5.96 -17.75
C TYR A 259 -8.45 -4.53 -17.38
N LEU A 260 -9.04 -4.30 -16.20
CA LEU A 260 -9.59 -2.98 -15.84
C LEU A 260 -8.52 -1.91 -15.77
N PHE A 261 -7.38 -2.16 -15.13
CA PHE A 261 -6.30 -1.18 -15.10
C PHE A 261 -5.73 -0.88 -16.50
N GLY A 262 -5.72 -1.86 -17.42
CA GLY A 262 -5.44 -1.64 -18.84
C GLY A 262 -6.45 -0.70 -19.50
N CYS A 263 -7.74 -0.84 -19.21
CA CYS A 263 -8.78 0.09 -19.66
C CYS A 263 -8.58 1.51 -19.10
N ILE A 264 -8.18 1.66 -17.83
CA ILE A 264 -7.87 2.97 -17.24
C ILE A 264 -6.66 3.62 -17.94
N ILE A 265 -5.63 2.84 -18.27
CA ILE A 265 -4.47 3.32 -19.04
C ILE A 265 -4.90 3.79 -20.44
N TRP A 266 -5.72 2.98 -21.12
CA TRP A 266 -6.25 3.33 -22.43
C TRP A 266 -7.06 4.63 -22.41
N SER A 267 -7.96 4.77 -21.43
CA SER A 267 -8.70 6.00 -21.17
C SER A 267 -7.75 7.17 -20.96
N THR A 268 -6.73 7.03 -20.11
CA THR A 268 -5.70 8.08 -19.85
C THR A 268 -4.94 8.51 -21.11
N LEU A 269 -4.79 7.64 -22.10
CA LEU A 269 -4.10 7.97 -23.35
C LEU A 269 -5.02 8.60 -24.41
N THR A 270 -6.32 8.29 -24.40
CA THR A 270 -7.23 8.59 -25.52
C THR A 270 -8.33 9.59 -25.17
N GLU A 271 -8.90 9.51 -23.99
CA GLU A 271 -10.08 10.28 -23.60
C GLU A 271 -9.80 11.72 -23.13
N PRO A 272 -8.64 12.08 -22.53
CA PRO A 272 -8.35 13.47 -22.22
C PRO A 272 -8.50 14.41 -23.42
N ASP A 273 -8.10 13.98 -24.62
CA ASP A 273 -8.16 14.81 -25.84
C ASP A 273 -9.60 15.06 -26.30
N LEU A 274 -10.56 14.25 -25.82
CA LEU A 274 -11.97 14.34 -26.18
C LEU A 274 -12.76 15.20 -25.19
N TYR A 275 -12.38 15.21 -23.91
CA TYR A 275 -13.19 15.78 -22.84
C TYR A 275 -12.53 16.93 -22.08
N VAL A 276 -11.20 17.08 -22.15
CA VAL A 276 -10.49 18.19 -21.51
C VAL A 276 -10.45 19.37 -22.47
N PRO A 277 -11.07 20.52 -22.15
CA PRO A 277 -11.23 21.62 -23.09
C PRO A 277 -9.89 22.30 -23.43
N GLN A 278 -8.95 22.32 -22.50
CA GLN A 278 -7.66 22.99 -22.66
C GLN A 278 -6.57 22.32 -21.83
N PHE A 279 -5.46 22.00 -22.49
CA PHE A 279 -4.26 21.46 -21.84
C PHE A 279 -3.33 22.58 -21.39
N VAL A 280 -3.68 23.22 -20.27
CA VAL A 280 -2.95 24.38 -19.74
C VAL A 280 -2.49 24.17 -18.30
N LEU A 281 -1.37 24.84 -17.96
CA LEU A 281 -0.92 24.98 -16.59
C LEU A 281 -1.37 26.33 -16.04
N HIS A 282 -2.49 26.34 -15.34
CA HIS A 282 -3.03 27.53 -14.68
C HIS A 282 -3.51 27.17 -13.26
N PRO A 283 -2.59 27.13 -12.28
CA PRO A 283 -2.87 26.74 -10.90
C PRO A 283 -4.05 27.46 -10.22
N PRO A 284 -4.24 28.79 -10.39
CA PRO A 284 -5.34 29.49 -9.72
C PRO A 284 -6.74 29.03 -10.14
N SER A 285 -6.90 28.46 -11.34
CA SER A 285 -8.17 27.87 -11.79
C SER A 285 -8.24 26.35 -11.57
N GLY A 286 -7.27 25.78 -10.84
CA GLY A 286 -7.16 24.33 -10.64
C GLY A 286 -6.69 23.55 -11.87
N ASN A 287 -6.27 24.22 -12.95
CA ASN A 287 -5.76 23.55 -14.15
C ASN A 287 -4.29 23.20 -13.98
N TRP A 288 -4.01 21.90 -13.89
CA TRP A 288 -2.66 21.34 -13.69
C TRP A 288 -2.30 20.34 -14.79
N PHE A 289 -2.96 20.43 -15.95
CA PHE A 289 -2.91 19.41 -17.00
C PHE A 289 -2.42 19.94 -18.35
N PRO A 290 -1.17 20.44 -18.45
CA PRO A 290 -0.55 20.65 -19.76
C PRO A 290 -0.27 19.30 -20.45
N TYR A 291 -0.14 19.33 -21.77
CA TYR A 291 -0.07 18.11 -22.60
C TYR A 291 1.04 17.13 -22.20
N PHE A 292 2.18 17.62 -21.70
CA PHE A 292 3.27 16.76 -21.23
C PHE A 292 2.90 15.96 -19.96
N VAL A 293 2.02 16.47 -19.08
CA VAL A 293 1.59 15.78 -17.86
C VAL A 293 0.83 14.51 -18.19
N LYS A 294 0.09 14.49 -19.31
CA LYS A 294 -0.60 13.30 -19.83
C LYS A 294 0.38 12.14 -20.03
N TYR A 295 1.50 12.40 -20.70
CA TYR A 295 2.51 11.37 -20.95
C TYR A 295 3.31 10.99 -19.71
N ILE A 296 3.53 11.92 -18.77
CA ILE A 296 4.15 11.58 -17.48
C ILE A 296 3.28 10.59 -16.71
N ILE A 297 1.98 10.88 -16.56
CA ILE A 297 1.06 10.02 -15.81
C ILE A 297 0.86 8.69 -16.53
N ALA A 298 0.63 8.70 -17.85
CA ALA A 298 0.53 7.48 -18.62
C ALA A 298 1.80 6.63 -18.53
N GLY A 299 2.98 7.25 -18.58
CA GLY A 299 4.27 6.57 -18.42
C GLY A 299 4.42 5.91 -17.06
N LEU A 300 4.03 6.59 -15.97
CA LEU A 300 4.01 6.01 -14.63
C LEU A 300 3.02 4.84 -14.53
N MET A 301 1.81 4.98 -15.09
CA MET A 301 0.82 3.89 -15.09
C MET A 301 1.28 2.68 -15.92
N ILE A 302 1.91 2.91 -17.07
CA ILE A 302 2.53 1.84 -17.90
C ILE A 302 3.68 1.18 -17.15
N GLY A 303 4.53 1.94 -16.45
CA GLY A 303 5.58 1.41 -15.59
C GLY A 303 5.01 0.51 -14.48
N LEU A 304 3.89 0.90 -13.88
CA LEU A 304 3.19 0.09 -12.89
C LEU A 304 2.59 -1.17 -13.54
N TYR A 305 2.04 -1.03 -14.74
CA TYR A 305 1.49 -2.15 -15.52
C TYR A 305 2.56 -3.19 -15.86
N PHE A 306 3.78 -2.80 -16.22
CA PHE A 306 4.87 -3.75 -16.44
C PHE A 306 5.20 -4.57 -15.19
N LEU A 307 5.18 -3.95 -14.00
CA LEU A 307 5.36 -4.68 -12.74
C LEU A 307 4.20 -5.64 -12.49
N ILE A 308 2.96 -5.23 -12.78
CA ILE A 308 1.78 -6.10 -12.72
C ILE A 308 1.92 -7.30 -13.65
N LEU A 309 2.36 -7.10 -14.89
CA LEU A 309 2.60 -8.20 -15.83
C LEU A 309 3.73 -9.12 -15.34
N PHE A 310 4.81 -8.56 -14.78
CA PHE A 310 5.88 -9.34 -14.16
C PHE A 310 5.34 -10.27 -13.06
N TRP A 311 4.56 -9.75 -12.10
CA TRP A 311 3.95 -10.59 -11.06
C TRP A 311 2.89 -11.54 -11.61
N THR A 312 2.18 -11.17 -12.67
CA THR A 312 1.24 -12.06 -13.37
C THR A 312 1.96 -13.29 -13.93
N LEU A 313 3.15 -13.10 -14.52
CA LEU A 313 3.99 -14.22 -14.97
C LEU A 313 4.44 -15.11 -13.79
N MET A 314 4.74 -14.52 -12.63
CA MET A 314 5.06 -15.30 -11.42
C MET A 314 3.87 -16.11 -10.93
N ILE A 315 2.66 -15.56 -10.96
CA ILE A 315 1.41 -16.27 -10.61
C ILE A 315 1.22 -17.47 -11.55
N PHE A 316 1.36 -17.28 -12.87
CA PHE A 316 1.25 -18.40 -13.81
C PHE A 316 2.33 -19.46 -13.61
N LYS A 317 3.55 -19.06 -13.23
CA LYS A 317 4.62 -20.01 -12.89
C LYS A 317 4.25 -20.89 -11.69
N VAL A 318 3.55 -20.35 -10.69
CA VAL A 318 3.03 -21.13 -9.54
C VAL A 318 1.95 -22.09 -10.00
N ILE A 319 0.99 -21.61 -10.78
CA ILE A 319 -0.10 -22.44 -11.30
C ILE A 319 0.48 -23.59 -12.13
N TYR A 320 1.43 -23.32 -13.01
CA TYR A 320 2.11 -24.36 -13.80
C TYR A 320 2.73 -25.42 -12.90
N ARG A 321 3.51 -25.02 -11.88
CA ARG A 321 4.12 -25.95 -10.92
C ARG A 321 3.07 -26.83 -10.23
N ILE A 322 1.98 -26.23 -9.73
CA ILE A 322 0.89 -26.94 -9.05
C ILE A 322 0.22 -27.97 -9.98
N LEU A 323 0.17 -27.72 -11.30
CA LEU A 323 -0.46 -28.61 -12.27
C LEU A 323 0.48 -29.74 -12.74
N THR A 324 1.79 -29.50 -12.78
CA THR A 324 2.77 -30.45 -13.34
C THR A 324 3.40 -31.39 -12.33
N GLU A 325 3.30 -31.11 -11.03
CA GLU A 325 3.86 -31.93 -9.94
C GLU A 325 2.71 -32.64 -9.18
N PRO A 326 2.34 -33.90 -9.53
CA PRO A 326 1.14 -34.56 -9.02
C PRO A 326 1.30 -35.25 -7.65
N GLU A 327 2.51 -35.45 -7.12
CA GLU A 327 2.73 -36.10 -5.82
C GLU A 327 2.27 -35.26 -4.61
N ALA A 328 2.01 -33.96 -4.80
CA ALA A 328 1.53 -33.05 -3.77
C ALA A 328 0.05 -33.24 -3.34
N LYS A 329 -0.68 -34.21 -3.93
CA LYS A 329 -2.08 -34.50 -3.56
C LYS A 329 -2.25 -35.60 -2.50
N ASP A 330 -1.30 -36.54 -2.37
CA ASP A 330 -1.51 -37.78 -1.58
C ASP A 330 -0.58 -37.91 -0.35
N VAL A 331 0.43 -37.05 -0.22
CA VAL A 331 1.38 -37.00 0.93
C VAL A 331 1.01 -35.89 1.93
N ARG A 332 -0.22 -35.37 1.86
CA ARG A 332 -0.68 -34.22 2.66
C ARG A 332 -0.83 -34.51 4.17
N SER A 333 -0.31 -35.62 4.68
CA SER A 333 -0.37 -36.06 6.08
C SER A 333 0.98 -36.25 6.76
N ASP A 334 2.12 -36.05 6.09
CA ASP A 334 3.43 -36.08 6.75
C ASP A 334 4.07 -34.69 6.71
N ASP A 335 4.53 -34.25 7.88
CA ASP A 335 4.96 -32.90 8.27
C ASP A 335 6.15 -32.30 7.48
N GLU A 336 6.58 -32.91 6.37
CA GLU A 336 7.72 -32.46 5.55
C GLU A 336 7.31 -31.53 4.38
N ASP A 337 6.07 -31.63 3.86
CA ASP A 337 5.61 -30.95 2.63
C ASP A 337 4.84 -29.63 2.82
N GLU A 338 4.51 -29.22 4.06
CA GLU A 338 4.11 -27.83 4.34
C GLU A 338 5.18 -26.84 3.87
N THR A 339 6.42 -27.31 3.80
CA THR A 339 7.58 -26.59 3.30
C THR A 339 7.44 -26.25 1.84
N GLU A 340 6.75 -27.01 0.98
CA GLU A 340 6.86 -26.84 -0.48
C GLU A 340 5.91 -25.78 -1.06
N TYR A 341 4.68 -25.66 -0.55
CA TYR A 341 3.79 -24.55 -0.91
C TYR A 341 4.30 -23.23 -0.32
N ILE A 342 4.74 -23.25 0.94
CA ILE A 342 5.43 -22.13 1.59
C ILE A 342 6.72 -21.79 0.81
N THR A 343 7.50 -22.78 0.35
CA THR A 343 8.70 -22.58 -0.46
C THR A 343 8.37 -22.11 -1.86
N SER A 344 7.20 -22.42 -2.43
CA SER A 344 6.80 -21.90 -3.74
C SER A 344 6.42 -20.41 -3.66
N MET A 345 5.72 -20.01 -2.58
CA MET A 345 5.42 -18.61 -2.29
C MET A 345 6.63 -17.84 -1.72
N GLU A 346 7.48 -18.46 -0.90
CA GLU A 346 8.78 -17.94 -0.41
C GLU A 346 9.87 -18.01 -1.49
N LYS A 347 9.77 -18.83 -2.55
CA LYS A 347 10.69 -18.74 -3.72
C LYS A 347 10.34 -17.54 -4.60
N ILE A 348 9.08 -17.13 -4.62
CA ILE A 348 8.63 -15.86 -5.24
C ILE A 348 9.10 -14.67 -4.41
N GLU A 349 8.97 -14.72 -3.08
CA GLU A 349 9.33 -13.60 -2.19
C GLU A 349 10.66 -13.74 -1.45
N GLY A 350 11.47 -14.74 -1.73
CA GLY A 350 12.78 -14.91 -1.09
C GLY A 350 12.79 -15.46 0.32
N ASP A 351 13.07 -16.76 0.43
CA ASP A 351 13.68 -17.37 1.59
C ASP A 351 14.93 -16.59 2.05
N HIS A 352 14.83 -16.02 3.25
CA HIS A 352 15.95 -15.82 4.15
C HIS A 352 15.59 -16.35 5.53
N SER A 353 15.94 -17.60 5.76
CA SER A 353 16.14 -18.18 7.08
C SER A 353 17.15 -17.38 7.92
N THR A 354 16.61 -16.64 8.92
CA THR A 354 17.19 -16.20 10.22
C THR A 354 18.23 -15.06 10.30
N PRO A 355 18.39 -14.36 11.46
CA PRO A 355 17.41 -13.94 12.48
C PRO A 355 17.48 -12.42 12.76
N LYS A 356 16.34 -11.74 12.99
CA LYS A 356 16.30 -10.57 13.89
C LYS A 356 15.01 -10.59 14.71
N LEU A 357 15.22 -10.58 16.03
CA LEU A 357 14.28 -10.73 17.15
C LEU A 357 13.57 -12.09 17.19
N THR A 358 14.17 -12.99 17.97
CA THR A 358 13.54 -14.26 18.31
C THR A 358 12.44 -14.02 19.34
N ALA A 359 11.45 -14.91 19.43
CA ALA A 359 10.44 -14.90 20.50
C ALA A 359 11.03 -14.92 21.94
N LYS A 360 12.35 -15.11 22.10
CA LYS A 360 13.08 -14.89 23.35
C LYS A 360 13.11 -13.41 23.77
N ASP A 361 13.08 -12.46 22.84
CA ASP A 361 13.13 -11.02 23.14
C ASP A 361 11.76 -10.46 23.57
N ILE A 362 10.66 -11.16 23.24
CA ILE A 362 9.30 -10.81 23.66
C ILE A 362 9.01 -11.29 25.09
N LYS A 363 9.73 -12.32 25.58
CA LYS A 363 9.55 -12.86 26.93
C LYS A 363 10.37 -12.17 28.03
N ALA A 364 11.30 -11.27 27.69
CA ALA A 364 12.11 -10.56 28.67
C ALA A 364 11.42 -9.31 29.29
N LYS A 365 10.12 -9.09 29.03
CA LYS A 365 9.32 -7.97 29.55
C LYS A 365 8.12 -8.38 30.41
N THR A 366 8.13 -9.60 30.95
CA THR A 366 7.08 -10.06 31.88
C THR A 366 7.66 -10.85 33.05
N GLN A 367 8.79 -10.36 33.59
CA GLN A 367 9.20 -10.58 34.96
C GLN A 367 9.48 -9.24 35.62
#